data_AF-A0A8K0P5Z3-F1
#
_entry.id   AF-A0A8K0P5Z3-F1
#
_cell.length_a   1.000
_cell.length_b   1.000
_cell.length_c   1.000
_cell.angle_alpha   90.00
_cell.angle_beta   90.00
_cell.angle_gamma   90.00
#
_symmetry.space_group_name_H-M   'P 1'
#
loop_
_entity.id
_entity.type
_entity.pdbx_description
1 polymer ?
#
loop_
_entity_poly.entity_id
_entity_poly.type
_entity_poly.pdbx_seq_one_letter_code
_entity_poly.pdbx_strand_id
1 'polypeptide(L)'
;MVKQSGALALSSLKSIAFRDLYWKSREAFLLSSDLALRAQLTEFLDHHMVKSRIGADGDERLTIPIDNSILQDFLDGNEAT
;
A
#
# COMPACT_ATOMS: atom_id res chain seq x y z
N MET A 1 18.21 21.04 22.44
CA MET A 1 17.32 21.75 21.49
C MET A 1 17.47 21.05 20.13
N VAL A 2 16.38 20.43 19.69
CA VAL A 2 16.07 19.70 18.43
C VAL A 2 16.94 20.02 17.19
N LYS A 3 17.22 19.10 16.25
CA LYS A 3 16.28 18.29 15.43
C LYS A 3 17.01 17.04 14.89
N GLN A 4 16.52 15.82 15.13
CA GLN A 4 15.68 15.01 14.22
C GLN A 4 16.07 15.06 12.73
N SER A 5 16.88 14.09 12.29
CA SER A 5 17.18 13.85 10.86
C SER A 5 16.88 12.43 10.38
N GLY A 6 16.12 11.63 11.14
CA GLY A 6 15.77 10.24 10.78
C GLY A 6 14.29 9.99 10.45
N ALA A 7 13.40 10.98 10.61
CA ALA A 7 11.94 10.75 10.59
C ALA A 7 11.29 10.86 9.20
N LEU A 8 11.97 11.39 8.19
CA LEU A 8 11.37 11.69 6.88
C LEU A 8 11.24 10.46 5.95
N ALA A 9 11.99 9.39 6.20
CA ALA A 9 11.92 8.17 5.38
C ALA A 9 10.78 7.23 5.83
N LEU A 10 10.45 7.19 7.13
CA LEU A 10 9.43 6.28 7.67
C LEU A 10 7.99 6.76 7.43
N SER A 11 7.77 8.07 7.23
CA SER A 11 6.44 8.59 6.88
C SER A 11 6.01 8.25 5.46
N SER A 12 6.97 8.05 4.54
CA SER A 12 6.67 7.70 3.15
C SER A 12 6.37 6.22 2.93
N LEU A 13 6.69 5.34 3.90
CA LEU A 13 6.42 3.91 3.81
C LEU A 13 4.95 3.54 4.09
N LYS A 14 4.14 4.46 4.64
CA LYS A 14 2.74 4.19 5.00
C LYS A 14 1.76 4.28 3.83
N SER A 15 2.23 4.66 2.64
CA SER A 15 1.39 4.80 1.46
C SER A 15 2.17 4.54 0.17
N ILE A 16 1.54 3.87 -0.78
CA ILE A 16 2.11 3.60 -2.11
C ILE A 16 1.32 4.37 -3.17
N ALA A 17 1.99 4.97 -4.15
CA ALA A 17 1.30 5.56 -5.29
C ALA A 17 0.70 4.43 -6.16
N PHE A 18 -0.48 4.66 -6.74
CA PHE A 18 -1.13 3.68 -7.61
C PHE A 18 -0.20 3.19 -8.73
N ARG A 19 0.54 4.11 -9.35
CA ARG A 19 1.51 3.80 -10.43
C ARG A 19 2.62 2.86 -9.96
N ASP A 20 3.13 3.05 -8.74
CA ASP A 20 4.20 2.21 -8.20
C ASP A 20 3.68 0.82 -7.84
N LEU A 21 2.46 0.74 -7.28
CA LEU A 21 1.80 -0.54 -7.01
C LEU A 21 1.58 -1.31 -8.33
N TYR A 22 1.07 -0.64 -9.36
CA TYR A 22 0.88 -1.23 -10.68
C TYR A 22 2.17 -1.81 -11.26
N TRP A 23 3.27 -1.04 -11.21
CA TRP A 23 4.57 -1.53 -11.69
C TRP A 23 5.06 -2.75 -10.92
N LYS A 24 5.04 -2.69 -9.58
CA LYS A 24 5.44 -3.82 -8.73
C LYS A 24 4.62 -5.07 -9.00
N SER A 25 3.31 -4.93 -9.15
CA SER A 25 2.43 -6.06 -9.44
C SER A 25 2.65 -6.67 -10.82
N ARG A 26 3.02 -5.85 -11.82
CA ARG A 26 3.39 -6.36 -13.16
C ARG A 26 4.72 -7.09 -13.15
N GLU A 27 5.73 -6.56 -12.46
CA GLU A 27 7.04 -7.21 -12.32
C GLU A 27 6.92 -8.56 -11.59
N ALA A 28 5.98 -8.67 -10.66
CA ALA A 28 5.67 -9.91 -9.95
C ALA A 28 4.65 -10.82 -10.68
N PHE A 29 4.25 -10.48 -11.92
CA PHE A 29 3.26 -11.23 -12.71
C PHE A 29 1.89 -11.43 -12.03
N LEU A 30 1.52 -10.56 -11.08
CA LEU A 30 0.26 -10.66 -10.34
C LEU A 30 -0.93 -10.16 -11.17
N LEU A 31 -0.70 -9.23 -12.10
CA LEU A 31 -1.74 -8.56 -12.88
C LEU A 31 -1.22 -8.20 -14.27
N SER A 32 -2.13 -8.08 -15.24
CA SER A 32 -1.80 -7.81 -16.65
C SER A 32 -2.18 -6.41 -17.15
N SER A 33 -3.01 -5.65 -16.42
CA SER A 33 -3.51 -4.34 -16.87
C SER A 33 -3.93 -3.41 -15.74
N ASP A 34 -4.03 -2.11 -16.05
CA ASP A 34 -4.53 -1.07 -15.14
C ASP A 34 -5.96 -1.39 -14.67
N LEU A 35 -6.83 -1.80 -15.59
CA LEU A 35 -8.22 -2.17 -15.30
C LEU A 35 -8.30 -3.34 -14.31
N ALA A 36 -7.44 -4.35 -14.46
CA ALA A 36 -7.41 -5.49 -13.52
C ALA A 36 -6.99 -5.05 -12.12
N LEU A 37 -5.98 -4.18 -11.99
CA LEU A 37 -5.59 -3.63 -10.69
C LEU A 37 -6.73 -2.81 -10.06
N ARG A 38 -7.38 -1.95 -10.86
CA ARG A 38 -8.49 -1.12 -10.39
C ARG A 38 -9.65 -1.98 -9.88
N ALA A 39 -10.02 -3.03 -10.61
CA ALA A 39 -11.06 -3.96 -10.16
C ALA A 39 -10.70 -4.60 -8.82
N GLN A 40 -9.46 -5.08 -8.66
CA GLN A 40 -9.01 -5.68 -7.39
C GLN A 40 -9.00 -4.66 -6.24
N LEU A 41 -8.59 -3.42 -6.52
CA LEU A 41 -8.60 -2.35 -5.52
C LEU A 41 -10.02 -1.92 -5.14
N THR A 42 -10.98 -1.96 -6.06
CA THR A 42 -12.40 -1.73 -5.75
C THR A 42 -12.86 -2.70 -4.67
N GLU A 43 -12.61 -4.01 -4.85
CA GLU A 43 -12.97 -5.02 -3.85
C GLU A 43 -12.29 -4.76 -2.50
N PHE A 44 -11.01 -4.40 -2.49
CA PHE A 44 -10.29 -4.07 -1.25
C PHE A 44 -10.77 -2.78 -0.58
N LEU A 45 -11.25 -1.80 -1.34
CA LEU A 45 -11.84 -0.57 -0.81
C LEU A 45 -13.22 -0.85 -0.19
N ASP A 46 -14.05 -1.66 -0.85
CA ASP A 46 -15.37 -2.08 -0.37
C ASP A 46 -15.27 -2.91 0.91
N HIS A 47 -14.23 -3.73 1.02
CA HIS A 47 -13.91 -4.48 2.24
C HIS A 47 -13.08 -3.70 3.27
N HIS A 48 -12.81 -2.41 3.03
CA HIS A 48 -12.02 -1.54 3.91
C HIS A 48 -10.60 -2.06 4.23
N MET A 49 -10.05 -2.93 3.38
CA MET A 49 -8.67 -3.45 3.49
C MET A 49 -7.65 -2.42 3.01
N VAL A 50 -8.07 -1.50 2.14
CA VAL A 50 -7.26 -0.40 1.62
C VAL A 50 -8.07 0.90 1.73
N LYS A 51 -7.37 2.04 1.79
CA LYS A 51 -7.93 3.39 1.60
C LYS A 51 -7.18 4.07 0.47
N SER A 52 -7.90 4.78 -0.40
CA SER A 52 -7.34 5.66 -1.42
C SER A 52 -7.46 7.12 -1.00
N ARG A 53 -6.42 7.92 -1.28
CA ARG A 53 -6.39 9.36 -1.07
C ARG A 53 -5.58 10.02 -2.17
N ILE A 54 -6.08 11.15 -2.70
CA ILE A 54 -5.31 12.00 -3.59
C ILE A 54 -4.25 12.77 -2.77
N GLY A 55 -2.98 12.59 -3.16
CA GLY A 55 -1.83 13.26 -2.57
C GLY A 55 -1.79 14.75 -2.88
N ALA A 56 -0.91 15.49 -2.19
CA ALA A 56 -0.71 16.93 -2.45
C ALA A 56 -0.10 17.22 -3.83
N ASP A 57 0.52 16.21 -4.43
CA ASP A 57 1.08 16.16 -5.79
C ASP A 57 0.04 15.80 -6.86
N GLY A 58 -1.19 15.45 -6.46
CA GLY A 58 -2.26 15.03 -7.37
C GLY A 58 -2.26 13.53 -7.70
N ASP A 59 -1.26 12.77 -7.21
CA ASP A 59 -1.19 11.33 -7.45
C ASP A 59 -2.11 10.56 -6.47
N GLU A 60 -2.74 9.50 -6.97
CA GLU A 60 -3.53 8.59 -6.14
C GLU A 60 -2.61 7.74 -5.25
N ARG A 61 -2.83 7.77 -3.93
CA ARG A 61 -2.06 7.00 -2.95
C ARG A 61 -2.95 6.06 -2.16
N LEU A 62 -2.46 4.84 -1.97
CA LEU A 62 -3.13 3.75 -1.29
C LEU A 62 -2.47 3.49 0.06
N THR A 63 -3.29 3.23 1.09
CA THR A 63 -2.85 2.94 2.47
C THR A 63 -3.63 1.78 3.04
N ILE A 64 -3.01 0.95 3.88
CA ILE A 64 -3.70 -0.13 4.61
C ILE A 64 -4.17 0.44 5.97
N PRO A 65 -5.48 0.45 6.28
CA PRO A 65 -6.01 1.00 7.53
C PRO A 65 -6.06 -0.05 8.65
N ILE A 66 -5.09 -0.96 8.70
CA ILE A 66 -4.99 -2.05 9.67
C ILE A 66 -3.75 -1.79 10.52
N ASP A 67 -3.83 -2.11 11.82
CA ASP A 67 -2.70 -1.92 12.72
C ASP A 67 -1.49 -2.77 12.30
N ASN A 68 -0.28 -2.22 12.44
CA ASN A 68 0.94 -2.92 12.03
C ASN A 68 1.18 -4.22 12.82
N SER A 69 0.74 -4.31 14.08
CA SER A 69 0.88 -5.54 14.86
C SER A 69 0.09 -6.69 14.23
N ILE A 70 -1.16 -6.43 13.85
CA ILE A 70 -2.03 -7.40 13.17
C ILE A 70 -1.47 -7.78 11.80
N LEU A 71 -0.93 -6.83 11.05
CA LEU A 71 -0.29 -7.11 9.75
C LEU A 71 0.96 -7.97 9.91
N GLN A 72 1.76 -7.76 10.96
CA GLN A 72 2.92 -8.59 11.24
C GLN A 72 2.51 -10.02 11.61
N ASP A 73 1.52 -10.18 12.49
CA ASP A 73 0.99 -11.50 12.85
C ASP A 73 0.47 -12.27 11.62
N PHE A 74 -0.18 -11.58 10.69
CA PHE A 74 -0.63 -12.17 9.42
C PHE A 74 0.53 -12.64 8.54
N LEU A 75 1.59 -11.84 8.42
CA LEU A 75 2.77 -12.19 7.62
C LEU A 75 3.50 -13.40 8.23
N ASP A 76 3.75 -13.38 9.53
CA ASP A 76 4.45 -14.46 10.24
C ASP A 76 3.67 -15.78 10.13
N GLY A 77 2.34 -15.73 10.17
CA GLY A 77 1.48 -16.90 9.97
C GLY A 77 1.49 -17.44 8.54
N ASN A 78 1.72 -16.60 7.54
CA ASN A 78 1.69 -16.97 6.13
C ASN A 78 3.02 -17.56 5.63
N GLU A 79 4.13 -17.38 6.36
CA GLU A 79 5.44 -17.99 6.07
C GLU A 79 5.57 -19.44 6.59
N ALA A 80 4.62 -19.90 7.41
CA ALA A 80 4.65 -21.22 8.03
C ALA A 80 3.99 -22.35 7.20
N THR A 81 3.58 -22.08 5.95
CA THR A 81 2.96 -23.05 5.03
C THR A 81 3.72 -23.10 3.71
#